data_AF-A0A1I3G8D7-F1
#
_entry.id   AF-A0A1I3G8D7-F1
#
_cell.length_a   1.000
_cell.length_b   1.000
_cell.length_c   1.000
_cell.angle_alpha   90.00
_cell.angle_beta   90.00
_cell.angle_gamma   90.00
#
_symmetry.space_group_name_H-M   'P 1'
#
loop_
_entity.id
_entity.type
_entity.pdbx_description
1 polymer ?
#
loop_
_entity_poly.entity_id
_entity_poly.type
_entity_poly.pdbx_seq_one_letter_code
_entity_poly.pdbx_strand_id
1 'polypeptide(L)'
;MRRLFAALLALTLSAPLMEAHAVELQDPENTLVIELKDGPVYIQLLPQVAPKHVERIKTLAREGFYDGIVFHRVIEGFMAQTGDPTGTGRGGSDYDDLPAEFSNVPFERGTVGMARSQSPNSGNSQFFIMFAPGSFLNGQYTVWGQVIDGMDKVDAITRGEPPRTPDKMVDVYIAADKQ
;
A
#
# COMPACT_ATOMS: atom_id res chain seq x y z
N MET A 1 26.55 -63.05 -30.22
CA MET A 1 25.65 -62.08 -30.89
C MET A 1 25.26 -61.00 -29.88
N ARG A 2 25.14 -59.77 -30.37
CA ARG A 2 25.01 -58.49 -29.65
C ARG A 2 23.74 -58.38 -28.76
N ARG A 3 23.92 -57.74 -27.59
CA ARG A 3 23.14 -56.62 -26.96
C ARG A 3 21.62 -56.84 -26.78
N LEU A 4 20.93 -56.39 -25.73
CA LEU A 4 20.90 -55.07 -25.09
C LEU A 4 20.34 -55.22 -23.64
N PHE A 5 20.97 -54.54 -22.68
CA PHE A 5 20.33 -54.15 -21.42
C PHE A 5 19.64 -52.79 -21.65
N ALA A 6 18.32 -52.71 -21.49
CA ALA A 6 17.60 -51.44 -21.48
C ALA A 6 17.61 -50.88 -20.06
N ALA A 7 18.43 -49.86 -19.81
CA ALA A 7 18.38 -49.08 -18.58
C ALA A 7 17.27 -48.04 -18.70
N LEU A 8 16.21 -48.17 -17.88
CA LEU A 8 15.15 -47.18 -17.77
C LEU A 8 15.64 -46.07 -16.84
N LEU A 9 16.01 -44.91 -17.41
CA LEU A 9 16.43 -43.74 -16.66
C LEU A 9 15.16 -42.98 -16.20
N ALA A 10 14.79 -43.11 -14.93
CA ALA A 10 13.71 -42.31 -14.35
C ALA A 10 14.22 -40.88 -14.13
N LEU A 11 13.81 -39.94 -14.99
CA LEU A 11 14.00 -38.51 -14.77
C LEU A 11 13.02 -38.05 -13.69
N THR A 12 13.51 -37.84 -12.47
CA THR A 12 12.77 -37.10 -11.44
C THR A 12 12.91 -35.61 -11.75
N LEU A 13 11.86 -35.00 -12.32
CA LEU A 13 11.75 -33.54 -12.36
C LEU A 13 11.56 -33.03 -10.93
N SER A 14 12.65 -32.57 -10.31
CA SER A 14 12.55 -31.71 -9.12
C SER A 14 12.15 -30.32 -9.60
N ALA A 15 10.86 -30.00 -9.50
CA ALA A 15 10.42 -28.62 -9.62
C ALA A 15 11.01 -27.82 -8.43
N PRO A 16 11.55 -26.61 -8.66
CA PRO A 16 12.01 -25.78 -7.55
C PRO A 16 10.79 -25.39 -6.71
N LEU A 17 10.84 -25.69 -5.42
CA LEU A 17 9.94 -25.11 -4.45
C LEU A 17 10.17 -23.60 -4.47
N MET A 18 9.18 -22.81 -4.90
CA MET A 18 9.19 -21.38 -4.64
C MET A 18 9.11 -21.20 -3.13
N GLU A 19 10.21 -20.80 -2.52
CA GLU A 19 10.22 -20.34 -1.13
C GLU A 19 9.33 -19.10 -1.03
N ALA A 20 8.26 -19.21 -0.26
CA ALA A 20 7.48 -18.07 0.16
C ALA A 20 8.41 -17.10 0.90
N HIS A 21 8.61 -15.90 0.35
CA HIS A 21 9.24 -14.82 1.10
C HIS A 21 8.29 -14.44 2.23
N ALA A 22 8.60 -14.89 3.44
CA ALA A 22 7.93 -14.42 4.63
C ALA A 22 8.57 -13.09 5.04
N VAL A 23 7.80 -12.00 5.00
CA VAL A 23 8.24 -10.71 5.52
C VAL A 23 8.31 -10.81 7.04
N GLU A 24 9.51 -10.67 7.62
CA GLU A 24 9.68 -10.60 9.07
C GLU A 24 9.31 -9.20 9.57
N LEU A 25 8.11 -9.07 10.15
CA LEU A 25 7.60 -7.80 10.67
C LEU A 25 8.11 -7.55 12.09
N GLN A 26 8.95 -6.53 12.24
CA GLN A 26 9.50 -6.14 13.55
C GLN A 26 8.44 -5.51 14.49
N ASP A 27 7.45 -4.83 13.91
CA ASP A 27 6.35 -4.19 14.65
C ASP A 27 5.01 -4.42 13.92
N PRO A 28 4.36 -5.57 14.15
CA PRO A 28 3.07 -5.88 13.52
C PRO A 28 1.95 -4.90 13.87
N GLU A 29 1.99 -4.26 15.04
CA GLU A 29 0.98 -3.27 15.46
C GLU A 29 1.13 -1.96 14.68
N ASN A 30 2.35 -1.62 14.25
CA ASN A 30 2.61 -0.48 13.36
C ASN A 30 2.91 -0.93 11.92
N THR A 31 2.27 -2.01 11.47
CA THR A 31 2.30 -2.44 10.06
C THR A 31 0.87 -2.52 9.52
N LEU A 32 0.56 -1.71 8.51
CA LEU A 32 -0.65 -1.82 7.71
C LEU A 32 -0.39 -2.75 6.53
N VAL A 33 -1.28 -3.69 6.28
CA VAL A 33 -1.25 -4.56 5.11
C VAL A 33 -2.41 -4.20 4.20
N ILE A 34 -2.11 -3.97 2.92
CA ILE A 34 -3.10 -3.77 1.87
C ILE A 34 -3.01 -4.97 0.92
N GLU A 35 -4.06 -5.78 0.87
CA GLU A 35 -4.16 -6.87 -0.09
C GLU A 35 -4.59 -6.31 -1.45
N LEU A 36 -3.78 -6.52 -2.47
CA LEU A 36 -4.13 -6.24 -3.86
C LEU A 36 -4.38 -7.55 -4.60
N LYS A 37 -4.94 -7.47 -5.82
CA LYS A 37 -5.14 -8.65 -6.68
C LYS A 37 -3.82 -9.42 -6.97
N ASP A 38 -2.69 -8.72 -6.89
CA ASP A 38 -1.36 -9.23 -7.22
C ASP A 38 -0.53 -9.62 -5.98
N GLY A 39 -1.08 -9.44 -4.77
CA GLY A 39 -0.45 -9.76 -3.48
C GLY A 39 -0.47 -8.61 -2.47
N PRO A 40 0.07 -8.86 -1.25
CA PRO A 40 0.08 -7.88 -0.17
C PRO A 40 1.11 -6.78 -0.39
N VAL A 41 0.78 -5.59 0.11
CA VAL A 41 1.70 -4.45 0.29
C VAL A 41 1.79 -4.15 1.77
N TYR A 42 3.02 -4.11 2.30
CA TYR A 42 3.28 -3.84 3.71
C TYR A 42 3.75 -2.41 3.88
N ILE A 43 3.04 -1.64 4.71
CA ILE A 43 3.35 -0.25 5.02
C ILE A 43 3.69 -0.15 6.51
N GLN A 44 4.94 0.24 6.81
CA GLN A 44 5.32 0.66 8.14
C GLN A 44 4.63 1.99 8.48
N LEU A 45 3.92 2.01 9.60
CA LEU A 45 3.30 3.21 10.15
C LEU A 45 4.32 3.99 10.99
N LEU A 46 4.23 5.32 10.96
CA LEU A 46 5.19 6.22 11.61
C LEU A 46 4.52 7.05 12.72
N PRO A 47 4.09 6.46 13.85
CA PRO A 47 3.37 7.16 14.92
C PRO A 47 4.18 8.29 15.56
N GLN A 48 5.52 8.22 15.48
CA GLN A 48 6.43 9.29 15.91
C GLN A 48 6.47 10.50 14.97
N VAL A 49 5.98 10.35 13.73
CA VAL A 49 5.96 11.40 12.69
C VAL A 49 4.58 12.04 12.60
N ALA A 50 3.53 11.22 12.55
CA ALA A 50 2.15 11.67 12.37
C ALA A 50 1.19 10.83 13.24
N PRO A 51 1.22 10.99 14.58
CA PRO A 51 0.47 10.15 15.50
C PRO A 51 -1.03 10.14 15.23
N LYS A 52 -1.64 11.30 14.90
CA LYS A 52 -3.09 11.39 14.65
C LYS A 52 -3.48 10.72 13.35
N HIS A 53 -2.65 10.86 12.32
CA HIS A 53 -2.88 10.18 11.04
C HIS A 53 -2.73 8.67 11.17
N VAL A 54 -1.70 8.20 11.89
CA VAL A 54 -1.51 6.77 12.16
C VAL A 54 -2.69 6.20 12.94
N GLU A 55 -3.15 6.90 13.98
CA GLU A 55 -4.34 6.49 14.73
C GLU A 55 -5.57 6.39 13.82
N ARG A 56 -5.83 7.40 12.99
CA ARG A 56 -6.95 7.38 12.03
C ARG A 56 -6.87 6.21 11.05
N ILE A 57 -5.69 5.97 10.47
CA ILE A 57 -5.47 4.88 9.51
C ILE A 57 -5.76 3.53 10.18
N LYS A 58 -5.27 3.32 11.41
CA LYS A 58 -5.57 2.10 12.18
C LYS A 58 -7.05 1.93 12.46
N THR A 59 -7.73 3.00 12.89
CA THR A 59 -9.18 2.97 13.14
C THR A 59 -9.95 2.57 11.88
N LEU A 60 -9.71 3.26 10.76
CA LEU A 60 -10.40 2.98 9.51
C LEU A 60 -10.10 1.57 8.96
N ALA A 61 -8.87 1.09 9.08
CA ALA A 61 -8.53 -0.28 8.71
C ALA A 61 -9.28 -1.31 9.56
N ARG A 62 -9.31 -1.13 10.88
CA ARG A 62 -10.02 -2.02 11.82
C ARG A 62 -11.53 -2.01 11.64
N GLU A 63 -12.08 -0.92 11.11
CA GLU A 63 -13.49 -0.79 10.77
C GLU A 63 -13.83 -1.40 9.39
N GLY A 64 -12.84 -1.89 8.64
CA GLY A 64 -13.02 -2.39 7.28
C GLY A 64 -13.37 -1.28 6.27
N PHE A 65 -13.15 -0.01 6.63
CA PHE A 65 -13.53 1.14 5.80
C PHE A 65 -12.87 1.10 4.42
N TYR A 66 -11.63 0.64 4.37
CA TYR A 66 -10.82 0.63 3.15
C TYR A 66 -11.14 -0.53 2.21
N ASP A 67 -11.90 -1.52 2.64
CA ASP A 67 -12.15 -2.73 1.86
C ASP A 67 -12.95 -2.42 0.60
N GLY A 68 -12.40 -2.82 -0.54
CA GLY A 68 -12.95 -2.56 -1.86
C GLY A 68 -12.74 -1.15 -2.39
N ILE A 69 -12.14 -0.23 -1.63
CA ILE A 69 -11.87 1.13 -2.09
C ILE A 69 -10.83 1.11 -3.23
N VAL A 70 -11.13 1.88 -4.28
CA VAL A 70 -10.32 1.92 -5.51
C VAL A 70 -9.16 2.90 -5.45
N PHE A 71 -8.12 2.62 -6.23
CA PHE A 71 -7.10 3.60 -6.60
C PHE A 71 -7.65 4.49 -7.73
N HIS A 72 -8.37 5.54 -7.34
CA HIS A 72 -9.10 6.39 -8.27
C HIS A 72 -8.20 7.36 -9.07
N ARG A 73 -6.95 7.57 -8.64
CA ARG A 73 -6.03 8.48 -9.33
C ARG A 73 -4.59 7.97 -9.25
N VAL A 74 -4.04 7.56 -10.38
CA VAL A 74 -2.74 6.87 -10.44
C VAL A 74 -1.93 7.44 -11.60
N ILE A 75 -0.82 8.11 -11.26
CA ILE A 75 0.00 8.87 -12.21
C ILE A 75 1.39 8.25 -12.27
N GLU A 76 1.76 7.78 -13.46
CA GLU A 76 3.08 7.23 -13.73
C GLU A 76 4.19 8.22 -13.36
N GLY A 77 5.23 7.73 -12.67
CA GLY A 77 6.33 8.59 -12.20
C GLY A 77 5.96 9.56 -11.08
N PHE A 78 4.77 9.48 -10.49
CA PHE A 78 4.37 10.31 -9.36
C PHE A 78 3.82 9.49 -8.19
N MET A 79 2.55 9.08 -8.22
CA MET A 79 1.90 8.40 -7.09
C MET A 79 0.65 7.61 -7.47
N ALA A 80 0.22 6.73 -6.58
CA ALA A 80 -1.07 6.06 -6.59
C ALA A 80 -1.92 6.56 -5.40
N GLN A 81 -3.06 7.19 -5.67
CA GLN A 81 -3.97 7.75 -4.67
C GLN A 81 -5.25 6.91 -4.54
N THR A 82 -5.67 6.70 -3.29
CA THR A 82 -6.81 5.87 -2.90
C THR A 82 -7.49 6.43 -1.63
N GLY A 83 -8.37 5.65 -0.98
CA GLY A 83 -9.02 5.98 0.29
C GLY A 83 -10.28 6.84 0.17
N ASP A 84 -10.84 6.99 -1.04
CA ASP A 84 -12.16 7.63 -1.24
C ASP A 84 -13.24 6.55 -1.40
N PRO A 85 -14.21 6.42 -0.48
CA PRO A 85 -15.25 5.39 -0.54
C PRO A 85 -16.18 5.52 -1.76
N THR A 86 -16.25 6.72 -2.35
CA THR A 86 -17.02 6.97 -3.58
C THR A 86 -16.22 6.66 -4.85
N GLY A 87 -14.89 6.58 -4.75
CA GLY A 87 -13.98 6.46 -5.89
C GLY A 87 -13.92 7.70 -6.80
N THR A 88 -14.49 8.84 -6.40
CA THR A 88 -14.58 10.06 -7.24
C THR A 88 -13.42 11.04 -7.04
N GLY A 89 -12.62 10.85 -5.99
CA GLY A 89 -11.62 11.77 -5.46
C GLY A 89 -12.16 12.87 -4.55
N ARG A 90 -13.46 12.85 -4.20
CA ARG A 90 -14.13 13.92 -3.42
C ARG A 90 -14.75 13.46 -2.11
N GLY A 91 -14.80 12.15 -1.86
CA GLY A 91 -15.34 11.60 -0.62
C GLY A 91 -14.31 11.50 0.50
N GLY A 92 -14.76 11.02 1.64
CA GLY A 92 -13.97 10.74 2.83
C GLY A 92 -14.74 9.86 3.80
N SER A 93 -14.15 9.58 4.95
CA SER A 93 -14.81 8.92 6.08
C SER A 93 -15.74 9.89 6.80
N ASP A 94 -16.60 9.35 7.68
CA ASP A 94 -17.52 10.15 8.50
C ASP A 94 -16.84 10.88 9.67
N TYR A 95 -15.54 10.70 9.84
CA TYR A 95 -14.77 11.40 10.85
C TYR A 95 -14.39 12.82 10.42
N ASP A 96 -14.14 13.67 11.43
CA ASP A 96 -13.59 15.00 11.22
C ASP A 96 -12.23 14.98 10.50
N ASP A 97 -11.95 16.08 9.81
CA ASP A 97 -10.66 16.34 9.19
C ASP A 97 -9.54 16.44 10.23
N LEU A 98 -8.37 15.97 9.84
CA LEU A 98 -7.16 15.98 10.65
C LEU A 98 -6.37 17.28 10.44
N PRO A 99 -5.83 17.87 11.52
CA PRO A 99 -4.83 18.91 11.39
C PRO A 99 -3.54 18.34 10.79
N ALA A 100 -2.87 19.12 9.95
CA ALA A 100 -1.62 18.72 9.33
C ALA A 100 -0.53 18.41 10.39
N GLU A 101 0.16 17.29 10.19
CA GLU A 101 1.36 16.87 10.94
C GLU A 101 2.56 16.90 9.98
N PHE A 102 3.08 18.08 9.68
CA PHE A 102 4.23 18.22 8.77
C PHE A 102 5.54 17.81 9.45
N SER A 103 6.46 17.22 8.68
CA SER A 103 7.74 16.73 9.18
C SER A 103 8.86 16.96 8.17
N ASN A 104 10.09 16.63 8.58
CA ASN A 104 11.28 16.65 7.71
C ASN A 104 11.50 15.32 6.97
N VAL A 105 10.56 14.37 7.07
CA VAL A 105 10.64 13.11 6.32
C VAL A 105 10.40 13.43 4.84
N PRO A 106 11.32 13.10 3.93
CA PRO A 106 11.16 13.40 2.52
C PRO A 106 10.14 12.46 1.87
N PHE A 107 9.44 12.96 0.85
CA PHE A 107 8.66 12.15 -0.07
C PHE A 107 9.60 11.48 -1.09
N GLU A 108 10.00 10.27 -0.78
CA GLU A 108 10.76 9.39 -1.67
C GLU A 108 9.85 8.26 -2.19
N ARG A 109 10.39 7.38 -3.04
CA ARG A 109 9.66 6.20 -3.51
C ARG A 109 9.19 5.35 -2.32
N GLY A 110 7.91 4.95 -2.35
CA GLY A 110 7.24 4.18 -1.31
C GLY A 110 6.80 5.00 -0.09
N THR A 111 7.15 6.29 0.01
CA THR A 111 6.61 7.14 1.08
C THR A 111 5.10 7.28 0.92
N VAL A 112 4.38 7.22 2.04
CA VAL A 112 2.92 7.29 2.07
C VAL A 112 2.47 8.58 2.74
N GLY A 113 1.70 9.37 2.00
CA GLY A 113 1.22 10.69 2.41
C GLY A 113 -0.30 10.76 2.52
N MET A 114 -0.80 11.62 3.40
CA MET A 114 -2.22 11.94 3.49
C MET A 114 -2.62 12.90 2.38
N ALA A 115 -3.63 12.56 1.59
CA ALA A 115 -4.21 13.47 0.62
C ALA A 115 -5.07 14.53 1.34
N ARG A 116 -5.17 15.72 0.76
CA ARG A 116 -5.95 16.84 1.31
C ARG A 116 -6.47 17.74 0.21
N SER A 117 -7.46 18.56 0.56
CA SER A 117 -7.90 19.68 -0.28
C SER A 117 -6.91 20.87 -0.18
N GLN A 118 -7.36 22.06 -0.57
CA GLN A 118 -6.57 23.29 -0.45
C GLN A 118 -6.19 23.60 1.01
N SER A 119 -7.07 23.29 1.97
CA SER A 119 -6.76 23.47 3.39
C SER A 119 -5.71 22.45 3.83
N PRO A 120 -4.61 22.87 4.48
CA PRO A 120 -3.65 21.96 5.12
C PRO A 120 -4.32 20.97 6.09
N ASN A 121 -5.37 21.41 6.79
CA ASN A 121 -6.09 20.65 7.81
C ASN A 121 -7.35 19.99 7.23
N SER A 122 -7.25 19.38 6.05
CA SER A 122 -8.36 18.67 5.40
C SER A 122 -8.00 17.24 4.99
N GLY A 123 -6.96 16.69 5.62
CA GLY A 123 -6.69 15.25 5.52
C GLY A 123 -7.79 14.47 6.23
N ASN A 124 -8.25 13.37 5.64
CA ASN A 124 -9.37 12.62 6.19
C ASN A 124 -9.12 11.11 6.17
N SER A 125 -9.25 10.50 5.00
CA SER A 125 -9.12 9.05 4.77
C SER A 125 -8.37 8.72 3.49
N GLN A 126 -8.34 9.64 2.53
CA GLN A 126 -7.61 9.49 1.28
C GLN A 126 -6.10 9.62 1.49
N PHE A 127 -5.33 8.73 0.88
CA PHE A 127 -3.87 8.77 0.94
C PHE A 127 -3.25 8.42 -0.42
N PHE A 128 -1.95 8.63 -0.55
CA PHE A 128 -1.20 8.29 -1.74
C PHE A 128 0.13 7.61 -1.42
N ILE A 129 0.55 6.71 -2.31
CA ILE A 129 1.84 6.01 -2.26
C ILE A 129 2.72 6.53 -3.40
N MET A 130 3.92 7.00 -3.08
CA MET A 130 4.84 7.57 -4.06
C MET A 130 5.49 6.51 -4.95
N PHE A 131 5.47 6.71 -6.28
CA PHE A 131 6.24 5.91 -7.23
C PHE A 131 7.68 6.38 -7.39
N ALA A 132 7.90 7.68 -7.24
CA ALA A 132 9.18 8.36 -7.47
C ALA A 132 9.39 9.50 -6.45
N PRO A 133 10.60 10.06 -6.34
CA PRO A 133 10.86 11.20 -5.47
C PRO A 133 9.96 12.40 -5.78
N GLY A 134 9.38 12.99 -4.75
CA GLY A 134 8.40 14.08 -4.83
C GLY A 134 8.76 15.24 -3.92
N SER A 135 9.98 15.77 -4.02
CA SER A 135 10.50 16.80 -3.11
C SER A 135 9.65 18.08 -3.02
N PHE A 136 8.84 18.37 -4.04
CA PHE A 136 7.88 19.47 -4.05
C PHE A 136 6.72 19.28 -3.04
N LEU A 137 6.52 18.09 -2.48
CA LEU A 137 5.55 17.81 -1.41
C LEU A 137 6.14 17.99 0.00
N ASN A 138 7.48 18.02 0.12
CA ASN A 138 8.16 18.08 1.42
C ASN A 138 7.72 19.31 2.21
N GLY A 139 7.38 19.10 3.50
CA GLY A 139 6.89 20.16 4.38
C GLY A 139 5.49 20.69 4.05
N GLN A 140 4.78 20.11 3.08
CA GLN A 140 3.45 20.56 2.63
C GLN A 140 2.35 19.50 2.75
N TYR A 141 2.74 18.25 2.97
CA TYR A 141 1.87 17.09 3.16
C TYR A 141 2.35 16.25 4.33
N THR A 142 1.43 15.60 5.02
CA THR A 142 1.75 14.72 6.14
C THR A 142 2.18 13.36 5.64
N VAL A 143 3.42 12.98 5.96
CA VAL A 143 3.92 11.61 5.83
C VAL A 143 3.48 10.83 7.06
N TRP A 144 2.83 9.68 6.86
CA TRP A 144 2.37 8.82 7.95
C TRP A 144 2.87 7.38 7.84
N GLY A 145 3.43 6.99 6.69
CA GLY A 145 3.92 5.63 6.49
C GLY A 145 4.96 5.50 5.38
N GLN A 146 5.52 4.31 5.26
CA GLN A 146 6.49 3.92 4.23
C GLN A 146 6.23 2.48 3.81
N VAL A 147 6.15 2.21 2.50
CA VAL A 147 6.13 0.85 1.97
C VAL A 147 7.46 0.18 2.31
N ILE A 148 7.39 -0.97 2.99
CA ILE A 148 8.55 -1.80 3.38
C ILE A 148 8.63 -3.10 2.58
N ASP A 149 7.51 -3.55 1.99
CA ASP A 149 7.48 -4.68 1.06
C ASP A 149 6.28 -4.58 0.11
N GLY A 150 6.36 -5.23 -1.06
CA GLY A 150 5.28 -5.24 -2.07
C GLY A 150 5.24 -4.01 -2.98
N MET A 151 6.34 -3.24 -3.09
CA MET A 151 6.37 -2.06 -3.97
C MET A 151 6.18 -2.42 -5.46
N ASP A 152 6.57 -3.63 -5.88
CA ASP A 152 6.30 -4.14 -7.23
C ASP A 152 4.78 -4.32 -7.49
N LYS A 153 3.99 -4.60 -6.45
CA LYS A 153 2.53 -4.68 -6.54
C LYS A 153 1.92 -3.28 -6.68
N VAL A 154 2.46 -2.32 -5.94
CA VAL A 154 2.09 -0.91 -6.11
C VAL A 154 2.40 -0.44 -7.54
N ASP A 155 3.59 -0.78 -8.07
CA ASP A 155 3.96 -0.45 -9.45
C ASP A 155 3.00 -1.02 -10.49
N ALA A 156 2.40 -2.18 -10.22
CA ALA A 156 1.44 -2.84 -11.11
C ALA A 156 0.02 -2.22 -11.11
N ILE A 157 -0.27 -1.28 -10.20
CA ILE A 157 -1.59 -0.62 -10.12
C ILE A 157 -1.93 0.10 -11.42
N THR A 158 -3.12 -0.13 -11.95
CA THR A 158 -3.58 0.42 -13.23
C THR A 158 -3.57 1.95 -13.22
N ARG A 159 -2.92 2.55 -14.24
CA ARG A 159 -2.77 4.01 -14.38
C ARG A 159 -4.04 4.71 -14.88
N GLY A 160 -4.23 5.97 -14.49
CA GLY A 160 -5.29 6.85 -15.01
C GLY A 160 -5.82 7.88 -13.98
N GLU A 161 -6.58 8.86 -14.49
CA GLU A 161 -7.18 9.94 -13.69
C GLU A 161 -8.66 10.22 -14.10
N PRO A 162 -9.61 9.30 -13.82
CA PRO A 162 -9.43 7.99 -13.20
C PRO A 162 -9.09 6.89 -14.23
N PRO A 163 -8.55 5.74 -13.78
CA PRO A 163 -8.40 4.56 -14.63
C PRO A 163 -9.75 4.05 -15.16
N ARG A 164 -9.78 3.46 -16.37
CA ARG A 164 -11.01 2.85 -16.92
C ARG A 164 -11.50 1.66 -16.09
N THR A 165 -10.57 0.91 -15.52
CA THR A 165 -10.84 -0.22 -14.63
C THR A 165 -9.87 -0.11 -13.45
N PRO A 166 -10.22 0.70 -12.43
CA PRO A 166 -9.35 0.93 -11.28
C PRO A 166 -9.13 -0.36 -10.49
N ASP A 167 -7.89 -0.56 -10.03
CA ASP A 167 -7.59 -1.57 -9.02
C ASP A 167 -8.10 -1.10 -7.64
N LYS A 168 -8.20 -2.04 -6.70
CA LYS A 168 -8.78 -1.80 -5.37
C LYS A 168 -7.96 -2.47 -4.28
N MET A 169 -8.06 -1.91 -3.09
CA MET A 169 -7.63 -2.53 -1.85
C MET A 169 -8.65 -3.64 -1.53
N VAL A 170 -8.28 -4.90 -1.73
CA VAL A 170 -9.19 -6.05 -1.56
C VAL A 170 -9.56 -6.23 -0.09
N ASP A 171 -8.59 -6.08 0.78
CA ASP A 171 -8.68 -6.19 2.25
C ASP A 171 -7.57 -5.31 2.84
N VAL A 172 -7.86 -4.60 3.94
CA VAL A 172 -6.89 -3.73 4.61
C VAL A 172 -6.96 -3.91 6.12
N TYR A 173 -5.83 -4.27 6.74
CA TYR A 173 -5.78 -4.59 8.16
C TYR A 173 -4.43 -4.25 8.79
N ILE A 174 -4.41 -4.17 10.11
CA ILE A 174 -3.17 -4.08 10.89
C ILE A 174 -2.62 -5.50 11.06
N ALA A 175 -1.33 -5.70 10.78
CA ALA A 175 -0.72 -7.02 10.74
C ALA A 175 -0.85 -7.78 12.08
N ALA A 176 -0.87 -7.07 13.21
CA ALA A 176 -1.12 -7.66 14.52
C ALA A 176 -2.53 -8.25 14.71
N ASP A 177 -3.52 -7.82 13.93
CA ASP A 177 -4.93 -8.21 14.11
C ASP A 177 -5.32 -9.45 13.29
N LYS A 178 -4.52 -9.84 12.28
CA LYS A 178 -4.82 -11.00 11.43
C LYS A 178 -4.16 -12.27 11.97
N GLN A 179 -5.01 -13.22 12.38
CA GLN A 179 -4.62 -14.52 12.94
C GLN A 179 -4.30 -15.56 11.88
#